data_AF-A0A523RZC0-F1
#
_entry.id   AF-A0A523RZC0-F1
#
_cell.length_a   1.000
_cell.length_b   1.000
_cell.length_c   1.000
_cell.angle_alpha   90.00
_cell.angle_beta   90.00
_cell.angle_gamma   90.00
#
_symmetry.space_group_name_H-M   'P 1'
#
loop_
_entity.id
_entity.type
_entity.pdbx_description
1 polymer ?
#
loop_
_entity_poly.entity_id
_entity_poly.type
_entity_poly.pdbx_seq_one_letter_code
_entity_poly.pdbx_strand_id
1 'polypeptide(L)' 'MNSIKTSLGKIHSLTEDLQEQKPPPVKAQPSASFCPFCGNPRDPPGAKFCRNCGGQLGR' A
#
# COMPACT_ATOMS: atom_id res chain seq x y z
N MET A 1 -6.07 12.30 -60.08
CA MET A 1 -6.86 12.49 -58.85
C MET A 1 -7.33 11.13 -58.38
N ASN A 2 -6.88 10.63 -57.22
CA ASN A 2 -7.46 9.49 -56.49
C ASN A 2 -6.69 9.27 -55.17
N SER A 3 -6.97 10.13 -54.17
CA SER A 3 -6.41 10.03 -52.80
C SER A 3 -7.49 9.81 -51.74
N ILE A 4 -8.62 9.19 -52.08
CA ILE A 4 -9.80 9.10 -51.20
C ILE A 4 -9.76 7.84 -50.30
N LYS A 5 -8.57 7.27 -50.07
CA LYS A 5 -8.41 6.17 -49.10
C LYS A 5 -7.57 6.73 -47.98
N THR A 6 -7.94 6.42 -46.73
CA THR A 6 -7.16 6.64 -45.48
C THR A 6 -7.55 7.85 -44.61
N SER A 7 -8.82 8.00 -44.20
CA SER A 7 -9.09 8.89 -43.04
C SER A 7 -10.17 8.41 -42.06
N LEU A 8 -10.77 7.23 -42.26
CA LEU A 8 -11.82 6.71 -41.38
C LEU A 8 -11.31 5.55 -40.49
N GLY A 9 -10.33 5.80 -39.62
CA GLY A 9 -9.73 4.69 -38.85
C GLY A 9 -8.93 5.01 -37.60
N LYS A 10 -9.20 6.09 -36.85
CA LYS A 10 -8.42 6.40 -35.63
C LYS A 10 -9.15 6.97 -34.41
N ILE A 11 -10.49 7.00 -34.39
CA ILE A 11 -11.24 7.58 -33.25
C ILE A 11 -11.69 6.58 -32.17
N HIS A 12 -11.34 5.29 -32.27
CA HIS A 12 -11.75 4.26 -31.28
C HIS A 12 -10.67 3.86 -30.25
N SER A 13 -9.54 4.57 -30.12
CA SER A 13 -8.41 4.07 -29.30
C SER A 13 -8.02 4.89 -28.07
N LEU A 14 -8.84 5.82 -27.59
CA LEU A 14 -8.45 6.72 -26.48
C LEU A 14 -9.27 6.56 -25.19
N THR A 15 -10.24 5.64 -25.13
CA THR A 15 -11.18 5.56 -24.00
C THR A 15 -11.04 4.30 -23.14
N GLU A 16 -10.01 3.46 -23.35
CA GLU A 16 -9.96 2.11 -22.75
C GLU A 16 -8.80 1.87 -21.77
N ASP A 17 -8.11 2.91 -21.27
CA ASP A 17 -6.95 2.75 -20.37
C ASP A 17 -7.16 3.25 -18.92
N LEU A 18 -8.39 3.60 -18.51
CA LEU A 18 -8.69 4.03 -17.12
C LEU A 18 -9.73 3.14 -16.42
N GLN A 19 -9.52 1.82 -16.39
CA GLN A 19 -10.13 0.91 -15.42
C GLN A 19 -9.31 -0.38 -15.43
N GLU A 20 -8.37 -0.61 -14.53
CA GLU A 20 -8.66 -1.32 -13.27
C GLU A 20 -7.31 -1.48 -12.51
N GLN A 21 -6.83 -0.41 -11.86
CA GLN A 21 -5.76 -0.55 -10.86
C GLN A 21 -6.41 -0.75 -9.50
N LYS A 22 -6.80 -1.99 -9.20
CA LYS A 22 -7.19 -2.41 -7.84
C LYS A 22 -5.98 -2.21 -6.92
N PRO A 23 -6.03 -1.31 -5.91
CA PRO A 23 -4.91 -1.15 -5.00
C PRO A 23 -4.61 -2.50 -4.32
N PRO A 24 -3.34 -2.89 -4.19
CA PRO A 24 -2.97 -4.13 -3.52
C PRO A 24 -3.54 -4.13 -2.11
N PRO A 25 -3.93 -5.30 -1.54
CA PRO A 25 -4.39 -5.37 -0.17
C PRO A 25 -3.26 -4.84 0.71
N VAL A 26 -3.43 -3.63 1.23
CA VAL A 26 -2.61 -3.10 2.33
C VAL A 26 -2.78 -4.09 3.47
N LYS A 27 -1.84 -5.03 3.58
CA LYS A 27 -1.72 -5.90 4.75
C LYS A 27 -1.73 -4.94 5.93
N ALA A 28 -2.76 -5.02 6.78
CA ALA A 28 -2.88 -4.20 7.96
C ALA A 28 -1.56 -4.32 8.73
N GLN A 29 -0.69 -3.33 8.57
CA GLN A 29 0.52 -3.26 9.36
C GLN A 29 0.01 -3.13 10.79
N PRO A 30 0.34 -4.08 11.68
CA PRO A 30 -0.03 -3.92 13.08
C PRO A 30 0.51 -2.56 13.48
N SER A 31 -0.39 -1.68 13.94
CA SER A 31 -0.05 -0.33 14.37
C SER A 31 1.13 -0.44 15.32
N ALA A 32 2.31 -0.06 14.81
CA ALA A 32 3.57 -0.25 15.51
C ALA A 32 3.46 0.54 16.81
N SER A 33 3.17 -0.17 17.89
CA SER A 33 3.08 0.45 19.21
C SER A 33 4.50 0.74 19.64
N PHE A 34 4.83 1.93 20.12
CA PHE A 34 6.16 2.21 20.65
C PHE A 34 6.24 1.85 22.13
N CYS A 35 7.43 1.48 22.60
CA CYS A 35 7.72 1.26 24.01
C CYS A 35 7.69 2.60 24.76
N PRO A 36 6.86 2.79 25.79
CA PRO A 36 6.81 4.04 26.56
C PRO A 36 8.05 4.26 27.44
N PHE A 37 8.88 3.23 27.64
CA PHE A 37 10.08 3.31 28.49
C PHE A 37 11.34 3.72 27.72
N CYS A 38 11.49 3.28 26.47
CA CYS A 38 12.70 3.53 25.68
C CYS A 38 12.44 4.05 24.26
N GLY A 39 11.18 4.21 23.85
CA GLY A 39 10.81 4.73 22.53
C GLY A 39 11.00 3.76 21.36
N ASN A 40 11.55 2.56 21.58
CA ASN A 40 11.73 1.58 20.50
C ASN A 40 10.40 0.95 20.05
N PRO A 41 10.29 0.50 18.79
CA PRO A 41 9.11 -0.22 18.31
C PRO A 41 8.84 -1.48 19.15
N ARG A 42 7.60 -1.65 19.58
CA ARG A 42 7.08 -2.86 20.24
C ARG A 42 6.58 -3.81 19.17
N ASP A 43 7.50 -4.60 18.67
CA ASP A 43 7.22 -5.78 17.87
C ASP A 43 7.56 -7.03 18.70
N PRO A 44 6.67 -8.04 18.85
CA PRO A 44 5.32 -8.17 18.28
C PRO A 44 4.19 -7.55 19.14
N PRO A 45 3.00 -7.32 18.56
CA PRO A 45 1.81 -6.90 19.31
C PRO A 45 1.48 -7.93 20.41
N GLY A 46 1.33 -7.45 21.63
CA GLY A 46 1.05 -8.29 22.81
C GLY A 46 2.28 -8.75 23.62
N ALA A 47 3.50 -8.33 23.25
CA ALA A 47 4.71 -8.65 24.03
C ALA A 47 4.61 -8.15 25.49
N LYS A 48 4.84 -9.03 26.47
CA LYS A 48 4.77 -8.72 27.91
C LYS A 48 5.92 -7.83 28.37
N PHE A 49 7.09 -7.97 27.74
CA PHE A 49 8.29 -7.19 28.01
C PHE A 49 8.87 -6.61 26.72
N CYS A 50 9.55 -5.46 26.83
CA CYS A 50 10.27 -4.84 25.74
C CYS A 50 11.55 -5.63 25.45
N ARG A 51 11.75 -6.05 24.20
CA ARG A 51 12.96 -6.80 23.80
C ARG A 51 14.22 -5.93 23.70
N ASN A 52 14.07 -4.60 23.78
CA ASN A 52 15.18 -3.66 23.71
C ASN A 52 15.62 -3.21 25.12
N CYS A 53 14.69 -2.79 25.99
CA CYS A 53 15.02 -2.30 27.34
C CYS A 53 14.58 -3.19 28.51
N GLY A 54 13.83 -4.26 28.26
CA GLY A 54 13.29 -5.14 29.32
C GLY A 54 12.07 -4.60 30.07
N GLY A 55 11.60 -3.37 29.79
CA GLY A 55 10.44 -2.78 30.45
C GLY A 55 9.16 -3.58 30.23
N GLN A 56 8.31 -3.67 31.26
CA GLN A 56 7.06 -4.45 31.20
C GLN A 56 5.96 -3.67 30.46
N LEU A 57 5.50 -4.19 29.32
CA LEU A 57 4.56 -3.53 28.40
C LEU A 57 3.13 -4.06 28.48
N GLY A 58 2.91 -5.18 29.18
CA GLY A 58 1.59 -5.75 29.42
C GLY A 58 1.60 -6.69 30.62
N ARG A 59 0.48 -6.72 31.37
CA ARG A 59 0.19 -7.78 32.35
C ARG A 59 -0.32 -9.00 31.61
#